data_AF-A0A946Q7R6-F1
#
_entry.id   AF-A0A946Q7R6-F1
#
_cell.length_a   1.000
_cell.length_b   1.000
_cell.length_c   1.000
_cell.angle_alpha   90.00
_cell.angle_beta   90.00
_cell.angle_gamma   90.00
#
_symmetry.space_group_name_H-M   'P 1'
#
loop_
_entity.id
_entity.type
_entity.pdbx_description
1 polymer ?
#
loop_
_entity_poly.entity_id
_entity_poly.type
_entity_poly.pdbx_seq_one_letter_code
_entity_poly.pdbx_strand_id
1 'polypeptide(L)'
;PGLFGGMSGVVFGLLGHSLIWSRLVPSKSMGVPNGIYIFMLAYLVIGFTGVIDLLGLGSLANGAHLGGLIGGVVTGGLTGLLARRGQARPS
;
A
#
# COMPACT_ATOMS: atom_id res chain seq x y z
N PRO A 1 -25.56 1.82 -10.39
CA PRO A 1 -24.23 1.34 -9.96
C PRO A 1 -23.15 2.38 -10.33
N GLY A 2 -22.66 3.14 -9.35
CA GLY A 2 -21.61 4.14 -9.59
C GLY A 2 -20.26 3.45 -9.79
N LEU A 3 -19.58 3.77 -10.89
CA LEU A 3 -18.17 3.43 -11.13
C LEU A 3 -17.31 4.13 -10.08
N PHE A 4 -17.16 3.54 -8.91
CA PHE A 4 -16.15 3.97 -7.95
C PHE A 4 -14.78 3.54 -8.48
N GLY A 5 -14.02 4.52 -8.97
CA GLY A 5 -12.67 4.34 -9.51
C GLY A 5 -11.79 5.50 -9.06
N GLY A 6 -11.55 5.61 -7.76
CA GLY A 6 -10.63 6.60 -7.22
C GLY A 6 -9.18 6.16 -7.41
N MET A 7 -8.33 7.02 -7.98
CA MET A 7 -6.86 6.85 -8.03
C MET A 7 -6.24 6.57 -6.65
N SER A 8 -6.96 6.84 -5.55
CA SER A 8 -6.51 6.58 -4.18
C SER A 8 -6.25 5.09 -3.88
N GLY A 9 -6.98 4.16 -4.50
CA GLY A 9 -6.65 2.73 -4.39
C GLY A 9 -5.26 2.40 -4.95
N VAL A 10 -4.89 3.04 -6.06
CA VAL A 10 -3.55 2.92 -6.67
C VAL A 10 -2.48 3.50 -5.74
N VAL A 11 -2.77 4.65 -5.09
CA VAL A 11 -1.85 5.24 -4.10
C VAL A 11 -1.59 4.27 -2.94
N PHE A 12 -2.65 3.66 -2.39
CA PHE A 12 -2.49 2.64 -1.35
C PHE A 12 -1.68 1.44 -1.82
N GLY A 13 -1.84 1.03 -3.08
CA GLY A 13 -1.01 -0.02 -3.70
C GLY A 13 0.46 0.36 -3.85
N LEU A 14 0.75 1.58 -4.32
CA LEU A 14 2.13 2.07 -4.41
C LEU A 14 2.78 2.18 -3.03
N LEU A 15 2.05 2.67 -2.04
CA LEU A 15 2.53 2.76 -0.67
C LEU A 15 2.77 1.37 -0.06
N GLY A 16 1.84 0.43 -0.24
CA GLY A 16 2.01 -0.97 0.18
C GLY A 16 3.22 -1.64 -0.47
N HIS A 17 3.40 -1.42 -1.78
CA HIS A 17 4.55 -1.91 -2.53
C HIS A 17 5.85 -1.32 -1.99
N SER A 18 5.93 0.00 -1.88
CA SER A 18 7.12 0.71 -1.43
C SER A 18 7.54 0.29 -0.01
N LEU A 19 6.57 0.04 0.87
CA LEU A 19 6.80 -0.38 2.25
C LEU A 19 7.53 -1.72 2.28
N ILE A 20 7.02 -2.73 1.56
CA ILE A 20 7.61 -4.06 1.55
C ILE A 20 8.93 -4.08 0.76
N TRP A 21 8.93 -3.46 -0.43
CA TRP A 21 10.12 -3.36 -1.28
C TRP A 21 11.30 -2.74 -0.53
N SER A 22 11.11 -1.59 0.11
CA SER A 22 12.21 -0.87 0.78
C SER A 22 12.76 -1.62 2.00
N ARG A 23 11.98 -2.55 2.57
CA ARG A 23 12.42 -3.44 3.66
C ARG A 23 13.17 -4.66 3.15
N LEU A 24 12.74 -5.20 2.00
CA LEU A 24 13.38 -6.36 1.37
C LEU A 24 14.65 -5.99 0.59
N VAL A 25 14.69 -4.81 -0.02
CA VAL A 25 15.79 -4.31 -0.84
C VAL A 25 16.22 -2.93 -0.33
N PRO A 26 16.86 -2.84 0.85
CA PRO A 26 17.23 -1.54 1.45
C PRO A 26 18.14 -0.69 0.54
N SER A 27 18.98 -1.34 -0.27
CA SER A 27 19.85 -0.70 -1.26
C SER A 27 19.09 0.05 -2.37
N LYS A 28 17.81 -0.24 -2.57
CA LYS A 28 16.92 0.39 -3.55
C LYS A 28 15.65 0.93 -2.90
N SER A 29 15.75 1.40 -1.66
CA SER A 29 14.63 2.01 -0.93
C SER A 29 13.99 3.15 -1.75
N MET A 30 12.65 3.25 -1.68
CA MET A 30 11.90 4.30 -2.37
C MET A 30 11.82 5.62 -1.58
N GLY A 31 12.39 5.67 -0.36
CA GLY A 31 12.54 6.92 0.41
C GLY A 31 11.25 7.52 0.98
N VAL A 32 10.16 6.75 1.05
CA VAL A 32 8.90 7.23 1.63
C VAL A 32 9.03 7.41 3.15
N PRO A 33 8.69 8.59 3.70
CA PRO A 33 8.75 8.82 5.15
C PRO A 33 7.80 7.90 5.92
N ASN A 34 8.24 7.38 7.08
CA ASN A 34 7.43 6.48 7.91
C ASN A 34 6.07 7.06 8.32
N GLY A 35 5.99 8.39 8.50
CA GLY A 35 4.74 9.09 8.83
C GLY A 35 3.64 8.88 7.77
N ILE A 36 4.00 8.72 6.49
CA ILE A 36 3.04 8.47 5.41
C ILE A 36 2.42 7.08 5.53
N TYR A 37 3.22 6.06 5.87
CA TYR A 37 2.71 4.71 6.11
C TYR A 37 1.78 4.67 7.32
N ILE A 38 2.15 5.34 8.40
CA ILE A 38 1.33 5.44 9.62
C ILE A 38 0.01 6.14 9.29
N PHE A 39 0.06 7.27 8.59
CA PHE A 39 -1.13 8.01 8.17
C PHE A 39 -2.05 7.15 7.29
N MET A 40 -1.51 6.47 6.28
CA MET A 40 -2.26 5.57 5.40
C MET A 40 -2.99 4.47 6.19
N LEU A 41 -2.32 3.82 7.14
CA LEU A 41 -2.91 2.76 7.95
C LEU A 41 -3.95 3.30 8.94
N ALA A 42 -3.65 4.42 9.60
CA ALA A 42 -4.60 5.08 10.50
C ALA A 42 -5.85 5.52 9.76
N TYR A 43 -5.69 6.12 8.57
CA TYR A 43 -6.79 6.50 7.70
C TYR A 43 -7.66 5.29 7.32
N LEU A 44 -7.04 4.16 6.97
CA LEU A 44 -7.77 2.94 6.65
C LEU A 44 -8.57 2.41 7.84
N VAL A 45 -7.94 2.33 9.02
CA VAL A 45 -8.61 1.87 10.25
C VAL A 45 -9.79 2.78 10.60
N ILE A 46 -9.58 4.10 10.61
CA ILE A 46 -10.63 5.10 10.87
C ILE A 46 -11.74 5.04 9.80
N GLY A 47 -11.39 4.73 8.56
CA GLY A 47 -12.35 4.48 7.50
C GLY A 47 -13.27 3.30 7.81
N PHE A 48 -12.71 2.17 8.25
CA PHE A 48 -13.48 0.97 8.57
C PHE A 48 -14.27 1.04 9.89
N THR A 49 -13.98 1.99 10.80
CA THR A 49 -14.80 2.20 12.01
C THR A 49 -16.11 2.94 11.73
N GLY A 50 -16.35 3.39 10.50
CA GLY A 50 -17.58 4.10 10.12
C GLY A 50 -17.63 5.57 10.56
N VAL A 51 -16.60 6.06 11.25
CA VAL A 51 -16.48 7.49 11.65
C VAL A 51 -16.44 8.40 10.40
N ILE A 52 -15.86 7.93 9.30
CA ILE A 52 -15.81 8.63 8.01
C ILE A 52 -17.10 8.42 7.19
N ASP A 53 -17.86 7.36 7.47
CA ASP A 53 -19.13 7.08 6.78
C ASP A 53 -20.22 8.10 7.14
N LEU A 54 -20.17 8.67 8.36
CA LEU A 54 -21.01 9.81 8.78
C LEU A 54 -20.84 11.05 7.88
N LEU A 55 -19.73 11.17 7.16
CA LEU A 55 -19.45 12.27 6.23
C LEU A 55 -19.81 11.95 4.77
N GLY A 56 -20.41 10.78 4.49
CA GLY A 56 -20.87 10.40 3.15
C GLY A 56 -19.76 9.96 2.17
N LEU A 57 -18.56 9.67 2.67
CA LEU A 57 -17.36 9.45 1.85
C LEU A 57 -16.75 8.02 1.91
N GLY A 58 -17.15 7.15 2.85
CA GLY A 58 -16.21 6.13 3.36
C GLY A 58 -16.34 4.68 2.86
N SER A 59 -17.52 4.06 2.86
CA SER A 59 -17.61 2.60 2.88
C SER A 59 -17.07 1.90 1.62
N LEU A 60 -17.43 2.38 0.42
CA LEU A 60 -16.98 1.76 -0.84
C LEU A 60 -15.53 2.12 -1.19
N ALA A 61 -15.04 3.29 -0.77
CA ALA A 61 -13.67 3.74 -1.01
C ALA A 61 -12.64 2.96 -0.16
N ASN A 62 -12.99 2.63 1.09
CA ASN A 62 -12.12 1.85 1.97
C ASN A 62 -11.83 0.45 1.43
N GLY A 63 -12.80 -0.19 0.76
CA GLY A 63 -12.59 -1.45 0.07
C GLY A 63 -11.54 -1.34 -1.05
N ALA A 64 -11.59 -0.26 -1.84
CA ALA A 64 -10.59 -0.01 -2.89
C ALA A 64 -9.20 0.30 -2.31
N HIS A 65 -9.12 1.03 -1.20
CA HIS A 65 -7.85 1.30 -0.50
C HIS A 65 -7.24 0.03 0.08
N LEU A 66 -8.05 -0.80 0.74
CA LEU A 66 -7.61 -2.08 1.29
C LEU A 66 -7.15 -3.04 0.18
N GLY A 67 -7.93 -3.19 -0.88
CA GLY A 67 -7.57 -4.01 -2.04
C GLY A 67 -6.27 -3.53 -2.70
N GLY A 68 -6.13 -2.22 -2.88
CA GLY A 68 -4.90 -1.59 -3.37
C GLY A 68 -3.71 -1.92 -2.48
N LEU A 69 -3.81 -1.69 -1.17
CA LEU A 69 -2.76 -1.97 -0.19
C LEU A 69 -2.32 -3.45 -0.21
N ILE A 70 -3.27 -4.38 -0.22
CA ILE A 70 -2.97 -5.82 -0.31
C ILE A 70 -2.22 -6.14 -1.59
N GLY A 71 -2.70 -5.65 -2.75
CA GLY A 71 -2.01 -5.83 -4.03
C GLY A 71 -0.59 -5.24 -4.02
N GLY A 72 -0.42 -4.07 -3.41
CA GLY A 72 0.88 -3.43 -3.20
C GLY A 72 1.83 -4.30 -2.38
N VAL A 73 1.40 -4.75 -1.20
CA VAL A 73 2.18 -5.60 -0.30
C VAL A 73 2.61 -6.90 -1.00
N VAL A 74 1.69 -7.56 -1.70
CA VAL A 74 1.98 -8.79 -2.44
C VAL A 74 3.00 -8.53 -3.54
N THR A 75 2.78 -7.52 -4.39
CA THR A 75 3.72 -7.21 -5.48
C THR A 75 5.10 -6.81 -4.96
N GLY A 76 5.18 -5.96 -3.93
CA GLY A 76 6.45 -5.56 -3.31
C GLY A 76 7.18 -6.73 -2.65
N GLY A 77 6.43 -7.67 -2.08
CA GLY A 77 6.97 -8.92 -1.54
C GLY A 77 7.56 -9.81 -2.64
N LEU A 78 6.79 -10.07 -3.70
CA LEU A 78 7.22 -10.90 -4.83
C LEU A 78 8.44 -10.31 -5.52
N THR A 79 8.39 -9.04 -5.93
CA THR A 79 9.51 -8.40 -6.63
C THR A 79 10.72 -8.24 -5.72
N GLY A 80 10.52 -7.88 -4.45
CA GLY A 80 11.59 -7.74 -3.47
C GLY A 80 12.33 -9.07 -3.23
N LEU A 81 11.59 -10.17 -3.06
CA LEU A 81 12.18 -11.50 -2.88
C LEU A 81 12.95 -11.96 -4.13
N LEU A 82 12.42 -11.71 -5.33
CA LEU A 82 13.13 -11.99 -6.59
C LEU A 82 14.42 -11.17 -6.71
N ALA A 83 14.38 -9.88 -6.39
CA ALA A 83 15.53 -9.00 -6.43
C ALA A 83 16.64 -9.40 -5.42
N ARG A 84 16.27 -9.91 -4.25
CA ARG A 84 17.24 -10.44 -3.26
C ARG A 84 17.93 -11.71 -3.76
N ARG A 85 17.22 -12.60 -4.45
CA ARG A 85 17.81 -13.81 -5.05
C ARG A 85 18.84 -13.48 -6.12
N GLY A 86 18.62 -12.42 -6.90
CA GLY A 86 19.57 -11.94 -7.89
C GLY A 86 20.86 -11.35 -7.29
N GLN A 87 20.76 -10.68 -6.13
CA GLN A 87 21.92 -10.11 -5.42
C GLN A 87 22.78 -11.15 -4.71
N ALA A 88 22.24 -12.33 -4.39
CA ALA A 88 22.94 -13.38 -3.66
C ALA A 88 23.77 -14.33 -4.56
N ARG A 89 23.82 -14.12 -5.88
CA ARG A 89 24.72 -14.86 -6.78
C ARG A 89 26.05 -14.10 -6.90
N PRO A 90 27.16 -14.57 -6.30
CA PRO A 90 28.48 -14.05 -6.61
C PRO A 90 28.87 -14.52 -8.01
N SER A 91 29.41 -13.61 -8.81
CA SER A 91 30.17 -13.90 -10.04
C SER A 91 31.56 -14.40 -9.70
#